data_AF-A0A1V1P6L3-F1
#
_entry.id   AF-A0A1V1P6L3-F1
#
_cell.length_a   1.000
_cell.length_b   1.000
_cell.length_c   1.000
_cell.angle_alpha   90.00
_cell.angle_beta   90.00
_cell.angle_gamma   90.00
#
_symmetry.space_group_name_H-M   'P 1'
#
loop_
_entity.id
_entity.type
_entity.pdbx_description
1 polymer ?
#
loop_
_entity_poly.entity_id
_entity_poly.type
_entity_poly.pdbx_seq_one_letter_code
_entity_poly.pdbx_strand_id
1 'polypeptide(L)'
;MASHLEFSNAVAPDVMFLTDIDGQVSAQYGIYKSRLNRGYFVTDSKRKLFYHYVSLATVLKNQTATLLMEVDKMTGQYNGKPETYSAGGILMQHADAGNDVGKHAIDFNLQAQCGANLTLYNMLKLHPNGIVLTFFKDTGSQEAINMFERYRNNLEAFQSRGFGVIGINDSPPETNMAFAKLLDIKGRDIIFFYDKNGKVGSKYNVYKGWGFFNSGSHKTAYLIIDSQGIIRARWIDKMMPPEILINSIDSIFNMVQ
;
A
#
# COMPACT_ATOMS: atom_id res chain seq x y z
N MET A 1 25.00 -18.38 -40.94
CA MET A 1 25.94 -17.42 -40.32
C MET A 1 25.40 -17.07 -38.96
N ALA A 2 26.03 -17.54 -37.89
CA ALA A 2 25.60 -17.27 -36.51
C ALA A 2 26.33 -16.01 -36.02
N SER A 3 25.60 -14.95 -35.72
CA SER A 3 26.14 -13.75 -35.10
C SER A 3 26.23 -13.95 -33.59
N HIS A 4 27.46 -14.03 -33.08
CA HIS A 4 27.75 -13.93 -31.65
C HIS A 4 27.55 -12.48 -31.19
N LEU A 5 26.75 -12.30 -30.14
CA LEU A 5 26.69 -11.06 -29.36
C LEU A 5 27.45 -11.31 -28.05
N GLU A 6 28.56 -10.61 -27.87
CA GLU A 6 29.27 -10.52 -26.58
C GLU A 6 28.64 -9.42 -25.74
N PHE A 7 28.46 -9.67 -24.44
CA PHE A 7 27.88 -8.73 -23.49
C PHE A 7 28.94 -8.27 -22.50
N SER A 8 29.04 -6.95 -22.29
CA SER A 8 29.87 -6.34 -21.25
C SER A 8 29.06 -6.16 -19.96
N ASN A 9 29.72 -6.39 -18.83
CA ASN A 9 29.13 -6.30 -17.50
C ASN A 9 28.92 -4.84 -17.06
N ALA A 10 27.67 -4.36 -17.08
CA ALA A 10 27.23 -3.24 -16.24
C ALA A 10 25.72 -3.34 -15.98
N VAL A 11 25.34 -3.16 -14.72
CA VAL A 11 24.01 -3.41 -14.17
C VAL A 11 23.04 -2.26 -14.49
N ALA A 12 22.21 -2.47 -15.51
CA ALA A 12 20.85 -1.94 -15.62
C ALA A 12 20.00 -3.04 -16.29
N PRO A 13 18.71 -3.23 -15.96
CA PRO A 13 17.88 -4.11 -16.76
C PRO A 13 17.69 -3.47 -18.14
N ASP A 14 18.43 -3.95 -19.13
CA ASP A 14 18.32 -3.51 -20.52
C ASP A 14 16.90 -3.76 -21.02
N VAL A 15 16.08 -2.71 -21.05
CA VAL A 15 14.79 -2.76 -21.75
C VAL A 15 15.11 -2.70 -23.24
N MET A 16 15.09 -3.87 -23.89
CA MET A 16 15.28 -3.99 -25.33
C MET A 16 13.92 -3.94 -26.04
N PHE A 17 13.76 -2.98 -26.94
CA PHE A 17 12.62 -2.94 -27.85
C PHE A 17 12.96 -3.70 -29.13
N LEU A 18 12.22 -4.77 -29.38
CA LEU A 18 12.31 -5.56 -30.61
C LEU A 18 11.04 -5.36 -31.44
N THR A 19 11.17 -5.38 -32.75
CA THR A 19 10.04 -5.29 -33.69
C THR A 19 9.83 -6.62 -34.39
N ASP A 20 8.57 -7.04 -34.51
CA ASP A 20 8.15 -8.27 -35.18
C ASP A 20 7.30 -7.89 -36.40
N ILE A 21 7.96 -7.26 -37.38
CA ILE A 21 7.32 -6.66 -38.57
C ILE A 21 6.52 -7.70 -39.36
N ASP A 22 7.02 -8.93 -39.44
CA ASP A 22 6.40 -10.02 -40.19
C ASP A 22 5.41 -10.84 -39.35
N GLY A 23 5.28 -10.52 -38.06
CA GLY A 23 4.39 -11.19 -37.10
C GLY A 23 4.75 -12.65 -36.79
N GLN A 24 5.85 -13.18 -37.33
CA GLN A 24 6.21 -14.59 -37.19
C GLN A 24 6.44 -14.98 -35.72
N VAL A 25 7.06 -14.09 -34.94
CA VAL A 25 7.32 -14.35 -33.51
C VAL A 25 5.99 -14.34 -32.75
N SER A 26 5.17 -13.31 -32.96
CA SER A 26 3.85 -13.17 -32.34
C SER A 26 2.93 -14.35 -32.66
N ALA A 27 3.08 -14.98 -33.83
CA ALA A 27 2.30 -16.13 -34.28
C ALA A 27 2.64 -17.38 -33.49
N GLN A 28 3.94 -17.63 -33.31
CA GLN A 28 4.44 -18.75 -32.53
C GLN A 28 3.98 -18.71 -31.07
N TYR A 29 3.76 -17.50 -30.55
CA TYR A 29 3.26 -17.29 -29.20
C TYR A 29 1.74 -17.07 -29.11
N GLY A 30 0.99 -17.34 -30.17
CA GLY A 30 -0.48 -17.26 -30.14
C GLY A 30 -1.03 -15.84 -29.92
N ILE A 31 -0.23 -14.80 -30.15
CA ILE A 31 -0.65 -13.39 -30.12
C ILE A 31 -1.34 -13.07 -31.45
N TYR A 32 -2.33 -13.88 -31.85
CA TYR A 32 -2.99 -13.76 -33.15
C TYR A 32 -4.50 -13.75 -33.00
N LYS A 33 -5.09 -12.59 -33.30
CA LYS A 33 -6.46 -12.36 -33.78
C LYS A 33 -6.82 -10.87 -33.94
N SER A 34 -6.02 -9.94 -33.42
CA SER A 34 -6.21 -8.50 -33.66
C SER A 34 -4.93 -7.70 -33.39
N ARG A 35 -4.79 -6.52 -34.03
CA ARG A 35 -3.72 -5.52 -33.72
C ARG A 35 -3.74 -5.02 -32.26
N LEU A 36 -4.72 -5.48 -31.48
CA LEU A 36 -4.99 -5.09 -30.12
C LEU A 36 -4.56 -6.17 -29.11
N ASN A 37 -4.07 -7.32 -29.57
CA ASN A 37 -3.59 -8.36 -28.66
C ASN A 37 -2.24 -7.96 -28.08
N ARG A 38 -2.04 -8.24 -26.78
CA ARG A 38 -0.76 -8.09 -26.10
C ARG A 38 -0.37 -9.42 -25.47
N GLY A 39 0.85 -9.88 -25.73
CA GLY A 39 1.42 -11.08 -25.11
C GLY A 39 2.44 -10.71 -24.03
N TYR A 40 2.47 -11.48 -22.95
CA TYR A 40 3.40 -11.33 -21.84
C TYR A 40 4.05 -12.68 -21.57
N PHE A 41 5.38 -12.69 -21.49
CA PHE A 41 6.17 -13.91 -21.41
C PHE A 41 7.27 -13.74 -20.37
N VAL A 42 7.54 -14.82 -19.63
CA VAL A 42 8.74 -14.95 -18.80
C VAL A 42 9.49 -16.18 -19.28
N THR A 43 10.75 -15.99 -19.66
CA THR A 43 11.63 -17.06 -20.15
C THR A 43 12.96 -17.04 -19.38
N ASP A 44 13.57 -18.20 -19.17
CA ASP A 44 14.93 -18.26 -18.62
C ASP A 44 16.02 -18.06 -19.69
N SER A 45 17.28 -18.05 -19.26
CA SER A 45 18.45 -17.94 -20.15
C SER A 45 18.64 -19.12 -21.11
N LYS A 46 17.94 -20.25 -20.87
CA LYS A 46 17.90 -21.42 -21.75
C LYS A 46 16.69 -21.41 -22.70
N ARG A 47 15.97 -20.27 -22.77
CA ARG A 47 14.76 -20.07 -23.57
C ARG A 47 13.58 -20.96 -23.16
N LYS A 48 13.58 -21.50 -21.95
CA LYS A 48 12.42 -22.21 -21.41
C LYS A 48 11.35 -21.19 -21.01
N LEU A 49 10.12 -21.40 -21.48
CA LEU A 49 8.96 -20.57 -21.16
C LEU A 49 8.37 -20.96 -19.80
N PHE A 50 8.27 -20.00 -18.88
CA PHE A 50 7.70 -20.19 -17.54
C PHE A 50 6.31 -19.58 -17.40
N TYR A 51 6.08 -18.45 -18.07
CA TYR A 51 4.78 -17.78 -18.06
C TYR A 51 4.41 -17.31 -19.46
N HIS A 52 3.13 -17.44 -19.78
CA HIS A 52 2.55 -17.00 -21.04
C HIS A 52 1.13 -16.50 -20.78
N TYR A 53 0.85 -15.26 -21.15
CA TYR A 53 -0.49 -14.69 -21.11
C TYR A 53 -0.74 -13.78 -22.31
N VAL A 54 -1.89 -13.95 -22.95
CA VAL A 54 -2.37 -13.10 -24.06
C VAL A 54 -3.64 -12.39 -23.61
N SER A 55 -3.64 -11.06 -23.70
CA SER A 55 -4.80 -10.21 -23.39
C SER A 55 -5.30 -9.49 -24.64
N LEU A 56 -6.61 -9.26 -24.70
CA LEU A 56 -7.25 -8.34 -25.64
C LEU A 56 -7.12 -6.91 -25.07
N ALA A 57 -6.81 -5.91 -25.91
CA ALA A 57 -6.34 -4.56 -25.53
C ALA A 57 -7.09 -3.82 -24.42
N THR A 58 -8.34 -4.19 -24.12
CA THR A 58 -9.18 -3.52 -23.14
C THR A 58 -8.93 -3.95 -21.70
N VAL A 59 -8.24 -5.09 -21.46
CA VAL A 59 -7.94 -5.56 -20.09
C VAL A 59 -6.46 -5.39 -19.78
N LEU A 60 -6.12 -4.21 -19.25
CA LEU A 60 -4.86 -3.97 -18.55
C LEU A 60 -4.94 -4.63 -17.17
N LYS A 61 -4.74 -5.95 -17.13
CA LYS A 61 -4.41 -6.62 -15.85
C LYS A 61 -3.08 -6.05 -15.34
N ASN A 62 -2.84 -6.06 -14.04
CA ASN A 62 -1.56 -5.64 -13.43
C ASN A 62 -0.40 -6.57 -13.89
N GLN A 63 0.05 -6.35 -15.12
CA GLN A 63 0.96 -7.22 -15.85
C GLN A 63 2.36 -7.19 -15.26
N THR A 64 2.79 -6.03 -14.77
CA THR A 64 4.09 -5.89 -14.10
C THR A 64 4.14 -6.73 -12.82
N ALA A 65 3.08 -6.71 -11.99
CA ALA A 65 3.02 -7.56 -10.78
C ALA A 65 3.11 -9.03 -11.11
N THR A 66 2.29 -9.43 -12.08
CA THR A 66 2.20 -10.82 -12.50
C THR A 66 3.53 -11.28 -13.08
N LEU A 67 4.16 -10.46 -13.93
CA LEU A 67 5.45 -10.80 -14.53
C LEU A 67 6.58 -10.88 -13.52
N LEU A 68 6.66 -9.93 -12.59
CA LEU A 68 7.68 -9.98 -11.53
C LEU A 68 7.47 -11.19 -10.63
N MET A 69 6.22 -11.53 -10.29
CA MET A 69 5.91 -12.73 -9.51
C MET A 69 6.36 -14.01 -10.24
N GLU A 70 6.13 -14.08 -11.54
CA GLU A 70 6.55 -15.24 -12.35
C GLU A 70 8.07 -15.28 -12.54
N VAL A 71 8.75 -14.13 -12.60
CA VAL A 71 10.22 -14.06 -12.53
C VAL A 71 10.71 -14.60 -11.19
N ASP A 72 10.10 -14.21 -10.06
CA ASP A 72 10.51 -14.68 -8.74
C ASP A 72 10.21 -16.18 -8.55
N LYS A 73 9.12 -16.70 -9.14
CA LYS A 73 8.87 -18.15 -9.18
C LYS A 73 9.95 -18.87 -9.98
N MET A 74 10.34 -18.32 -11.13
CA MET A 74 11.39 -18.87 -11.98
C MET A 74 12.76 -18.86 -11.29
N THR A 75 13.10 -17.81 -10.55
CA THR A 75 14.39 -17.68 -9.83
C THR A 75 14.40 -18.34 -8.46
N GLY A 76 13.28 -18.92 -8.02
CA GLY A 76 13.13 -19.54 -6.69
C GLY A 76 13.06 -18.54 -5.54
N GLN A 77 12.85 -17.25 -5.84
CA GLN A 77 12.71 -16.17 -4.85
C GLN A 77 11.27 -15.98 -4.38
N TYR A 78 10.30 -16.60 -5.06
CA TYR A 78 8.89 -16.52 -4.68
C TYR A 78 8.57 -17.39 -3.45
N ASN A 79 8.03 -16.76 -2.41
CA ASN A 79 7.74 -17.40 -1.12
C ASN A 79 6.25 -17.79 -0.93
N GLY A 80 5.44 -17.78 -2.00
CA GLY A 80 4.22 -18.60 -2.04
C GLY A 80 2.87 -17.91 -1.83
N LYS A 81 2.76 -16.58 -1.76
CA LYS A 81 1.45 -15.91 -1.57
C LYS A 81 1.24 -14.73 -2.54
N PRO A 82 0.43 -14.89 -3.60
CA PRO A 82 0.17 -13.84 -4.59
C PRO A 82 -0.35 -12.53 -3.96
N GLU A 83 -1.16 -12.65 -2.91
CA GLU A 83 -1.77 -11.55 -2.16
C GLU A 83 -0.78 -10.78 -1.26
N THR A 84 0.43 -11.28 -1.02
CA THR A 84 1.48 -10.59 -0.23
C THR A 84 2.73 -10.26 -1.05
N TYR A 85 2.66 -10.43 -2.36
CA TYR A 85 3.80 -10.32 -3.26
C TYR A 85 4.26 -8.86 -3.40
N SER A 86 5.49 -8.57 -2.94
CA SER A 86 6.18 -7.30 -3.18
C SER A 86 7.39 -7.56 -4.07
N ALA A 87 7.27 -7.28 -5.37
CA ALA A 87 8.41 -7.37 -6.26
C ALA A 87 9.49 -6.36 -5.87
N GLY A 88 10.64 -6.83 -5.39
CA GLY A 88 11.85 -6.01 -5.22
C GLY A 88 11.70 -4.72 -4.36
N GLY A 89 10.74 -4.67 -3.44
CA GLY A 89 10.50 -3.47 -2.61
C GLY A 89 9.84 -2.29 -3.34
N ILE A 90 9.32 -2.49 -4.56
CA ILE A 90 8.56 -1.46 -5.29
C ILE A 90 7.10 -1.51 -4.84
N LEU A 91 6.60 -0.38 -4.32
CA LEU A 91 5.18 -0.19 -3.97
C LEU A 91 4.31 -0.51 -5.20
N MET A 92 3.55 -1.61 -5.12
CA MET A 92 2.54 -1.93 -6.13
C MET A 92 1.29 -1.11 -5.83
N GLN A 93 1.02 -0.07 -6.62
CA GLN A 93 -0.32 0.52 -6.64
C GLN A 93 -1.27 -0.50 -7.27
N HIS A 94 -2.29 -0.90 -6.50
CA HIS A 94 -3.36 -1.74 -7.02
C HIS A 94 -4.14 -0.95 -8.08
N ALA A 95 -4.60 -1.62 -9.14
CA ALA A 95 -5.32 -0.94 -10.23
C ALA A 95 -6.64 -0.30 -9.76
N ASP A 96 -7.19 -0.80 -8.66
CA ASP A 96 -8.36 -0.28 -7.95
C ASP A 96 -7.97 0.49 -6.68
N ALA A 97 -6.72 0.93 -6.53
CA ALA A 97 -6.30 1.73 -5.39
C ALA A 97 -7.09 3.05 -5.32
N GLY A 98 -7.59 3.38 -4.15
CA GLY A 98 -8.43 4.55 -3.91
C GLY A 98 -8.66 4.81 -2.44
N ASN A 99 -9.48 5.81 -2.15
CA ASN A 99 -9.83 6.24 -0.80
C ASN A 99 -11.29 5.93 -0.43
N ASP A 100 -12.00 5.18 -1.27
CA ASP A 100 -13.38 4.78 -1.06
C ASP A 100 -13.48 3.37 -0.43
N VAL A 101 -14.59 3.11 0.26
CA VAL A 101 -14.88 1.78 0.81
C VAL A 101 -14.95 0.75 -0.32
N GLY A 102 -14.35 -0.42 -0.09
CA GLY A 102 -14.24 -1.51 -1.07
C GLY A 102 -13.03 -1.41 -2.01
N LYS A 103 -12.27 -0.32 -1.96
CA LYS A 103 -11.02 -0.15 -2.73
C LYS A 103 -9.80 -0.55 -1.91
N HIS A 104 -8.73 -0.94 -2.59
CA HIS A 104 -7.42 -1.02 -1.95
C HIS A 104 -7.00 0.37 -1.48
N ALA A 105 -6.63 0.48 -0.21
CA ALA A 105 -6.11 1.68 0.38
C ALA A 105 -4.82 2.10 -0.34
N ILE A 106 -4.70 3.39 -0.62
CA ILE A 106 -3.53 3.95 -1.30
C ILE A 106 -2.31 3.79 -0.39
N ASP A 107 -1.31 3.05 -0.86
CA ASP A 107 -0.07 2.84 -0.13
C ASP A 107 0.74 4.15 0.00
N PHE A 108 1.55 4.19 1.05
CA PHE A 108 2.41 5.32 1.38
C PHE A 108 3.80 4.84 1.77
N ASN A 109 4.77 5.75 1.80
CA ASN A 109 6.07 5.53 2.41
C ASN A 109 6.35 6.76 3.28
N LEU A 110 6.09 6.62 4.57
CA LEU A 110 6.16 7.71 5.54
C LEU A 110 7.15 7.39 6.65
N GLN A 111 7.74 8.45 7.21
CA GLN A 111 8.60 8.34 8.37
C GLN A 111 7.74 8.24 9.64
N ALA A 112 7.94 7.19 10.43
CA ALA A 112 7.33 6.99 11.74
C ALA A 112 7.99 7.86 12.82
N GLN A 113 7.37 7.97 14.00
CA GLN A 113 7.92 8.74 15.12
C GLN A 113 9.32 8.29 15.55
N CYS A 114 9.67 7.01 15.32
CA CYS A 114 10.98 6.45 15.64
C CYS A 114 12.05 6.69 14.56
N GLY A 115 11.71 7.42 13.49
CA GLY A 115 12.60 7.74 12.37
C GLY A 115 12.65 6.68 11.26
N ALA A 116 12.05 5.51 11.47
CA ALA A 116 11.96 4.46 10.44
C ALA A 116 10.98 4.85 9.33
N ASN A 117 11.32 4.55 8.08
CA ASN A 117 10.39 4.67 6.96
C ASN A 117 9.60 3.38 6.79
N LEU A 118 8.27 3.47 6.84
CA LEU A 118 7.38 2.31 6.69
C LEU A 118 6.30 2.60 5.65
N THR A 119 5.76 1.52 5.08
CA THR A 119 4.62 1.56 4.17
C THR A 119 3.36 1.05 4.85
N LEU A 120 2.20 1.30 4.23
CA LEU A 120 0.93 0.73 4.69
C LEU A 120 1.01 -0.79 4.69
N TYR A 121 1.57 -1.39 3.64
CA TYR A 121 1.70 -2.85 3.55
C TYR A 121 2.65 -3.44 4.60
N ASN A 122 3.72 -2.72 4.95
CA ASN A 122 4.58 -3.15 6.06
C ASN A 122 3.78 -3.21 7.37
N MET A 123 2.87 -2.26 7.58
CA MET A 123 1.98 -2.25 8.75
C MET A 123 0.96 -3.39 8.69
N LEU A 124 0.29 -3.60 7.56
CA LEU A 124 -0.69 -4.68 7.40
C LEU A 124 -0.09 -6.07 7.65
N LYS A 125 1.19 -6.29 7.29
CA LYS A 125 1.91 -7.55 7.59
C LYS A 125 2.09 -7.81 9.10
N LEU A 126 2.05 -6.77 9.93
CA LEU A 126 2.20 -6.88 11.39
C LEU A 126 0.87 -7.08 12.11
N HIS A 127 -0.26 -6.84 11.43
CA HIS A 127 -1.58 -6.84 12.04
C HIS A 127 -2.52 -7.79 11.27
N PRO A 128 -2.75 -9.02 11.79
CA PRO A 128 -3.31 -10.12 11.01
C PRO A 128 -4.71 -9.85 10.46
N ASN A 129 -5.49 -8.96 11.08
CA ASN A 129 -6.84 -8.63 10.64
C ASN A 129 -6.96 -7.24 10.01
N GLY A 130 -5.96 -6.36 10.20
CA GLY A 130 -5.94 -5.05 9.56
C GLY A 130 -5.46 -3.93 10.47
N ILE A 131 -5.77 -2.70 10.10
CA ILE A 131 -5.43 -1.51 10.87
C ILE A 131 -6.57 -0.49 10.90
N VAL A 132 -6.55 0.32 11.95
CA VAL A 132 -7.28 1.59 12.04
C VAL A 132 -6.31 2.71 11.66
N LEU A 133 -6.55 3.33 10.51
CA LEU A 133 -5.80 4.48 10.02
C LEU A 133 -6.53 5.78 10.36
N THR A 134 -5.91 6.63 11.18
CA THR A 134 -6.47 7.91 11.62
C THR A 134 -5.65 9.09 11.08
N PHE A 135 -6.27 9.98 10.31
CA PHE A 135 -5.70 11.28 9.98
C PHE A 135 -6.17 12.32 10.99
N PHE A 136 -5.26 13.19 11.43
CA PHE A 136 -5.57 14.23 12.41
C PHE A 136 -4.70 15.46 12.19
N LYS A 137 -5.18 16.61 12.68
CA LYS A 137 -4.65 17.93 12.35
C LYS A 137 -3.20 18.13 12.83
N ASP A 138 -3.00 18.05 14.14
CA ASP A 138 -1.72 18.32 14.79
C ASP A 138 -1.66 17.63 16.16
N THR A 139 -0.44 17.48 16.68
CA THR A 139 -0.16 16.83 17.97
C THR A 139 -0.28 17.74 19.20
N GLY A 140 -0.51 19.04 19.01
CA GLY A 140 -0.62 20.03 20.09
C GLY A 140 -2.05 20.30 20.55
N SER A 141 -3.04 19.92 19.75
CA SER A 141 -4.45 20.16 20.05
C SER A 141 -4.99 19.25 21.15
N GLN A 142 -5.82 19.82 22.04
CA GLN A 142 -6.51 19.04 23.08
C GLN A 142 -7.42 17.95 22.49
N GLU A 143 -7.96 18.18 21.29
CA GLU A 143 -8.75 17.20 20.56
C GLU A 143 -7.91 15.95 20.22
N ALA A 144 -6.70 16.13 19.68
CA ALA A 144 -5.80 15.02 19.38
C ALA A 144 -5.35 14.29 20.65
N ILE A 145 -5.02 15.02 21.72
CA ILE A 145 -4.65 14.43 23.02
C ILE A 145 -5.80 13.54 23.51
N ASN A 146 -7.01 14.10 23.66
CA ASN A 146 -8.18 13.36 24.16
C ASN A 146 -8.49 12.13 23.29
N MET A 147 -8.35 12.25 21.97
CA MET A 147 -8.60 11.14 21.05
C MET A 147 -7.60 9.99 21.26
N PHE A 148 -6.30 10.28 21.28
CA PHE A 148 -5.27 9.24 21.39
C PHE A 148 -5.11 8.70 22.81
N GLU A 149 -5.44 9.46 23.85
CA GLU A 149 -5.61 8.92 25.21
C GLU A 149 -6.68 7.83 25.24
N ARG A 150 -7.82 8.07 24.56
CA ARG A 150 -8.89 7.07 24.47
C ARG A 150 -8.49 5.85 23.65
N TYR A 151 -7.73 6.03 22.57
CA TYR A 151 -7.17 4.89 21.82
C TYR A 151 -6.25 4.06 22.67
N ARG A 152 -5.33 4.70 23.41
CA ARG A 152 -4.43 4.03 24.34
C ARG A 152 -5.20 3.24 25.40
N ASN A 153 -6.25 3.84 25.98
CA ASN A 153 -7.09 3.17 26.98
C ASN A 153 -7.87 1.97 26.42
N ASN A 154 -8.05 1.88 25.11
CA ASN A 154 -8.75 0.79 24.41
C ASN A 154 -7.82 -0.07 23.55
N LEU A 155 -6.51 0.06 23.72
CA LEU A 155 -5.53 -0.57 22.83
C LEU A 155 -5.64 -2.10 22.82
N GLU A 156 -5.84 -2.69 24.00
CA GLU A 156 -6.04 -4.14 24.16
C GLU A 156 -7.25 -4.65 23.36
N ALA A 157 -8.32 -3.86 23.24
CA ALA A 157 -9.49 -4.23 22.47
C ALA A 157 -9.20 -4.29 20.96
N PHE A 158 -8.36 -3.39 20.43
CA PHE A 158 -7.89 -3.46 19.04
C PHE A 158 -6.92 -4.63 18.83
N GLN A 159 -5.96 -4.80 19.74
CA GLN A 159 -4.91 -5.82 19.63
C GLN A 159 -5.46 -7.25 19.74
N SER A 160 -6.41 -7.49 20.65
CA SER A 160 -7.10 -8.79 20.78
C SER A 160 -7.89 -9.17 19.52
N ARG A 161 -8.31 -8.18 18.71
CA ARG A 161 -8.94 -8.36 17.40
C ARG A 161 -7.93 -8.43 16.26
N GLY A 162 -6.63 -8.39 16.54
CA GLY A 162 -5.58 -8.41 15.52
C GLY A 162 -5.46 -7.13 14.71
N PHE A 163 -5.96 -6.00 15.22
CA PHE A 163 -5.87 -4.68 14.59
C PHE A 163 -4.75 -3.83 15.18
N GLY A 164 -4.01 -3.15 14.31
CA GLY A 164 -3.09 -2.06 14.68
C GLY A 164 -3.78 -0.70 14.64
N VAL A 165 -3.25 0.28 15.38
CA VAL A 165 -3.73 1.67 15.32
C VAL A 165 -2.59 2.56 14.82
N ILE A 166 -2.85 3.34 13.78
CA ILE A 166 -1.88 4.29 13.22
C ILE A 166 -2.49 5.70 13.12
N GLY A 167 -1.66 6.70 13.40
CA GLY A 167 -1.97 8.11 13.24
C GLY A 167 -1.13 8.74 12.12
N ILE A 168 -1.72 9.61 11.32
CA ILE A 168 -1.02 10.40 10.29
C ILE A 168 -1.36 11.88 10.46
N ASN A 169 -0.33 12.72 10.49
CA ASN A 169 -0.43 14.19 10.56
C ASN A 169 0.77 14.83 9.85
N ASP A 170 0.84 16.16 9.81
CA ASP A 170 1.98 16.90 9.24
C ASP A 170 3.03 17.37 10.27
N SER A 171 2.92 16.93 11.53
CA SER A 171 3.93 17.16 12.56
C SER A 171 5.18 16.29 12.29
N PRO A 172 6.39 16.86 12.43
CA PRO A 172 7.64 16.11 12.25
C PRO A 172 7.78 14.90 13.19
N PRO A 173 8.65 13.93 12.85
CA PRO A 173 8.86 12.72 13.67
C PRO A 173 9.23 13.02 15.13
N GLU A 174 10.05 14.03 15.38
CA GLU A 174 10.45 14.45 16.72
C GLU A 174 9.26 14.96 17.54
N THR A 175 8.33 15.68 16.91
CA THR A 175 7.09 16.15 17.54
C THR A 175 6.15 14.98 17.81
N ASN A 176 6.00 14.06 16.85
CA ASN A 176 5.25 12.83 17.03
C ASN A 176 5.82 11.93 18.14
N MET A 177 7.14 11.89 18.31
CA MET A 177 7.79 11.17 19.40
C MET A 177 7.52 11.84 20.75
N ALA A 178 7.57 13.17 20.82
CA ALA A 178 7.20 13.91 22.03
C ALA A 178 5.72 13.68 22.41
N PHE A 179 4.84 13.65 21.40
CA PHE A 179 3.42 13.36 21.58
C PHE A 179 3.18 11.93 22.09
N ALA A 180 3.84 10.92 21.51
CA ALA A 180 3.76 9.55 22.00
C ALA A 180 4.22 9.44 23.47
N LYS A 181 5.29 10.15 23.85
CA LYS A 181 5.77 10.21 25.24
C LYS A 181 4.77 10.88 26.17
N LEU A 182 4.17 12.00 25.76
CA LEU A 182 3.13 12.68 26.52
C LEU A 182 1.97 11.75 26.86
N LEU A 183 1.60 10.88 25.93
CA LEU A 183 0.50 9.93 26.06
C LEU A 183 0.89 8.59 26.71
N ASP A 184 2.14 8.39 27.14
CA ASP A 184 2.66 7.10 27.61
C ASP A 184 2.41 5.94 26.60
N ILE A 185 2.53 6.23 25.30
CA ILE A 185 2.45 5.24 24.22
C ILE A 185 3.83 4.61 24.01
N LYS A 186 3.92 3.29 24.13
CA LYS A 186 5.20 2.57 24.09
C LYS A 186 5.38 1.82 22.77
N GLY A 187 6.63 1.75 22.30
CA GLY A 187 7.03 0.86 21.20
C GLY A 187 6.15 0.96 19.95
N ARG A 188 5.34 -0.08 19.71
CA ARG A 188 4.48 -0.26 18.52
C ARG A 188 2.99 -0.22 18.85
N ASP A 189 2.63 0.28 20.04
CA ASP A 189 1.25 0.37 20.51
C ASP A 189 0.39 1.20 19.56
N ILE A 190 0.84 2.43 19.28
CA ILE A 190 0.27 3.33 18.28
C ILE A 190 1.43 3.99 17.52
N ILE A 191 1.40 3.89 16.20
CA ILE A 191 2.44 4.47 15.33
C ILE A 191 1.92 5.75 14.67
N PHE A 192 2.63 6.84 14.87
CA PHE A 192 2.41 8.15 14.26
C PHE A 192 3.37 8.35 13.09
N PHE A 193 2.82 8.71 11.94
CA PHE A 193 3.56 8.99 10.72
C PHE A 193 3.52 10.47 10.36
N TYR A 194 4.66 10.95 9.86
CA TYR A 194 4.82 12.31 9.34
C TYR A 194 4.49 12.39 7.85
N ASP A 195 3.33 12.96 7.53
CA ASP A 195 2.87 13.28 6.18
C ASP A 195 3.24 14.70 5.79
N LYS A 196 4.53 14.88 5.45
CA LYS A 196 5.08 16.16 5.02
C LYS A 196 4.25 16.81 3.92
N ASN A 197 3.70 17.98 4.22
CA ASN A 197 2.86 18.78 3.33
C ASN A 197 1.58 18.07 2.86
N GLY A 198 1.07 17.10 3.63
CA GLY A 198 -0.20 16.46 3.34
C GLY A 198 -0.21 15.61 2.08
N LYS A 199 0.94 15.06 1.64
CA LYS A 199 1.05 14.28 0.40
C LYS A 199 0.16 13.04 0.40
N VAL A 200 0.11 12.32 1.51
CA VAL A 200 -0.73 11.14 1.68
C VAL A 200 -2.17 11.57 1.96
N GLY A 201 -2.39 12.53 2.84
CA GLY A 201 -3.71 13.08 3.14
C GLY A 201 -4.43 13.61 1.90
N SER A 202 -3.71 14.21 0.95
CA SER A 202 -4.27 14.65 -0.33
C SER A 202 -4.77 13.48 -1.17
N LYS A 203 -4.04 12.35 -1.22
CA LYS A 203 -4.48 11.13 -1.92
C LYS A 203 -5.73 10.52 -1.28
N TYR A 204 -5.89 10.69 0.03
CA TYR A 204 -7.07 10.24 0.77
C TYR A 204 -8.22 11.26 0.78
N ASN A 205 -8.10 12.40 0.11
CA ASN A 205 -9.04 13.54 0.13
C ASN A 205 -9.33 14.06 1.56
N VAL A 206 -8.33 14.01 2.43
CA VAL A 206 -8.41 14.46 3.83
C VAL A 206 -7.45 15.61 4.13
N TYR A 207 -6.70 16.13 3.17
CA TYR A 207 -5.87 17.31 3.38
C TYR A 207 -6.54 18.56 2.77
N LYS A 208 -6.73 19.60 3.57
CA LYS A 208 -7.10 20.92 3.06
C LYS A 208 -5.81 21.59 2.60
N GLY A 209 -5.67 21.77 1.29
CA GLY A 209 -4.48 22.36 0.67
C GLY A 209 -4.14 23.75 1.24
N TRP A 210 -2.90 24.16 0.99
CA TRP A 210 -2.38 25.45 1.43
C TRP A 210 -3.04 26.58 0.63
N GLY A 211 -3.73 27.50 1.32
CA GLY A 211 -4.34 28.68 0.71
C GLY A 211 -3.70 29.97 1.24
N PHE A 212 -3.93 31.09 0.56
CA PHE A 212 -3.35 32.41 0.92
C PHE A 212 -3.55 32.85 2.38
N PHE A 213 -4.52 32.27 3.11
CA PHE A 213 -4.80 32.58 4.52
C PHE A 213 -4.92 31.33 5.43
N ASN A 214 -4.74 30.12 4.91
CA ASN A 214 -4.93 28.89 5.69
C ASN A 214 -3.66 28.06 5.67
N SER A 215 -3.13 27.73 6.85
CA SER A 215 -2.17 26.64 7.00
C SER A 215 -2.83 25.34 6.54
N GLY A 216 -2.17 24.65 5.61
CA GLY A 216 -2.68 23.36 5.13
C GLY A 216 -2.74 22.39 6.31
N SER A 217 -3.82 21.63 6.41
CA SER A 217 -4.01 20.72 7.55
C SER A 217 -4.88 19.54 7.17
N HIS A 218 -4.67 18.42 7.86
CA HIS A 218 -5.55 17.26 7.74
C HIS A 218 -6.91 17.54 8.40
N LYS A 219 -7.95 17.13 7.70
CA LYS A 219 -9.26 16.82 8.27
C LYS A 219 -9.12 15.59 9.16
N THR A 220 -9.84 15.57 10.27
CA THR A 220 -9.96 14.36 11.08
C THR A 220 -10.67 13.29 10.26
N ALA A 221 -10.04 12.14 10.07
CA ALA A 221 -10.62 11.04 9.31
C ALA A 221 -10.16 9.68 9.85
N TYR A 222 -11.01 8.67 9.70
CA TYR A 222 -10.82 7.33 10.23
C TYR A 222 -11.12 6.32 9.14
N LEU A 223 -10.23 5.34 8.98
CA LEU A 223 -10.40 4.23 8.05
C LEU A 223 -10.14 2.92 8.78
N ILE A 224 -11.01 1.94 8.58
CA ILE A 224 -10.73 0.54 8.90
C ILE A 224 -10.26 -0.12 7.61
N ILE A 225 -9.01 -0.57 7.58
CA ILE A 225 -8.38 -1.22 6.44
C ILE A 225 -8.08 -2.65 6.86
N ASP A 226 -8.52 -3.64 6.09
CA ASP A 226 -8.28 -5.04 6.42
C ASP A 226 -6.87 -5.52 6.03
N SER A 227 -6.55 -6.77 6.36
CA SER A 227 -5.24 -7.36 6.06
C SER A 227 -4.93 -7.54 4.56
N GLN A 228 -5.94 -7.44 3.69
CA GLN A 228 -5.76 -7.41 2.23
C GLN A 228 -5.53 -5.98 1.71
N GLY A 229 -5.57 -4.98 2.60
CA GLY A 229 -5.45 -3.57 2.24
C GLY A 229 -6.75 -2.97 1.75
N ILE A 230 -7.91 -3.60 1.93
CA ILE A 230 -9.20 -3.04 1.49
C ILE A 230 -9.78 -2.13 2.56
N ILE A 231 -10.25 -0.94 2.17
CA ILE A 231 -10.98 -0.03 3.05
C ILE A 231 -12.37 -0.63 3.32
N ARG A 232 -12.62 -1.04 4.57
CA ARG A 232 -13.91 -1.61 5.00
C ARG A 232 -14.87 -0.58 5.55
N ALA A 233 -14.35 0.48 6.17
CA ALA A 233 -15.15 1.62 6.61
C ALA A 233 -14.34 2.90 6.58
N ARG A 234 -15.03 4.03 6.44
CA ARG A 234 -14.42 5.36 6.36
C ARG A 234 -15.34 6.44 6.91
N TRP A 235 -14.74 7.36 7.68
CA TRP A 235 -15.39 8.56 8.20
C TRP A 235 -14.47 9.77 8.03
N ILE A 236 -15.00 10.92 7.62
CA ILE A 236 -14.24 12.18 7.42
C ILE A 236 -15.00 13.31 8.11
N ASP A 237 -14.26 14.26 8.67
CA ASP A 237 -14.82 15.45 9.36
C ASP A 237 -15.81 15.07 10.47
N LYS A 238 -15.62 13.88 11.07
CA LYS A 238 -16.46 13.35 12.13
C LYS A 238 -15.58 12.64 13.15
N MET A 239 -15.52 13.13 14.38
CA MET A 239 -14.81 12.46 15.46
C MET A 239 -15.43 11.09 15.73
N MET A 240 -14.60 10.05 15.71
CA MET A 240 -15.03 8.67 15.96
C MET A 240 -14.41 8.19 17.28
N PRO A 241 -15.23 8.01 18.32
CA PRO A 241 -14.80 7.35 19.54
C PRO A 241 -14.25 5.93 19.25
N PRO A 242 -13.18 5.48 19.94
CA PRO A 242 -12.65 4.12 19.74
C PRO A 242 -13.70 3.01 19.88
N GLU A 243 -14.70 3.18 20.75
CA GLU A 243 -15.77 2.19 20.96
C GLU A 243 -16.61 2.00 19.69
N ILE A 244 -16.83 3.07 18.92
CA ILE A 244 -17.54 2.98 17.64
C ILE A 244 -16.67 2.27 16.59
N LEU A 245 -15.36 2.50 16.60
CA LEU A 245 -14.44 1.82 15.69
C LEU A 245 -14.35 0.32 16.03
N ILE A 246 -14.28 -0.03 17.31
CA ILE A 246 -14.28 -1.40 17.81
C ILE A 246 -15.58 -2.12 17.41
N ASN A 247 -16.74 -1.51 17.67
CA ASN A 247 -18.03 -2.07 17.26
C ASN A 247 -18.14 -2.23 15.74
N SER A 248 -17.55 -1.31 14.98
CA SER A 248 -17.49 -1.43 13.52
C SER A 248 -16.62 -2.60 13.09
N ILE A 249 -15.46 -2.83 13.74
CA ILE A 249 -14.63 -4.01 13.50
C ILE A 249 -15.43 -5.28 13.80
N ASP A 250 -16.10 -5.35 14.95
CA ASP A 250 -16.89 -6.53 15.32
C ASP A 250 -17.97 -6.82 14.29
N SER A 251 -18.70 -5.80 13.86
CA SER A 251 -19.76 -5.92 12.86
C SER A 251 -19.23 -6.29 11.46
N ILE A 252 -18.10 -5.72 11.02
CA ILE A 252 -17.57 -5.95 9.67
C ILE A 252 -16.98 -7.36 9.56
N PHE A 253 -16.31 -7.82 10.61
CA PHE A 253 -15.57 -9.08 10.60
C PHE A 253 -16.29 -10.23 11.30
N ASN A 254 -17.55 -10.02 11.72
CA ASN A 254 -18.37 -10.97 12.48
C ASN A 254 -17.63 -11.52 13.71
N MET A 255 -16.91 -10.65 14.42
CA MET A 255 -16.23 -11.03 15.65
C MET A 255 -17.27 -11.06 16.78
N VAL A 256 -17.43 -12.22 17.40
CA VAL A 256 -18.33 -12.41 18.55
C VAL A 256 -17.67 -11.78 19.78
N GLN A 257 -18.44 -10.99 20.54
CA GLN A 257 -18.00 -10.39 21.82
C GLN A 257 -18.02 -11.41 22.96
#